data_AF-Q01RF1-F1
#
_entry.id   AF-Q01RF1-F1
#
_cell.length_a   1.000
_cell.length_b   1.000
_cell.length_c   1.000
_cell.angle_alpha   90.00
_cell.angle_beta   90.00
_cell.angle_gamma   90.00
#
_symmetry.space_group_name_H-M   'P 1'
#
loop_
_entity.id
_entity.type
_entity.pdbx_description
1 polymer ?
#
loop_
_entity_poly.entity_id
_entity_poly.type
_entity_poly.pdbx_seq_one_letter_code
_entity_poly.pdbx_strand_id
1 'polypeptide(L)'
;MDDFLRVENRHTGEILRMRRLHDSQGRIVLILEGTLPPGANGPPLHVHTQENEEGIVKAGILGAVVGTERITVPSGGTVTLPAGIVHRWWNAGDDLLEFNGQVVPVVDLDRYLQAVFAVLNASSNGRPSIFHFAHVLWRHRDTQLMAVPAPAIQRMVLPVVLFIGRILGKYRGSNWPGSPASCPGAPLVNANA
;
A
#
# COMPACT_ATOMS: atom_id res chain seq x y z
N MET A 1 6.41 -23.16 -6.06
CA MET A 1 6.90 -22.08 -5.18
C MET A 1 5.74 -21.11 -5.04
N ASP A 2 5.56 -20.45 -3.90
CA ASP A 2 4.45 -19.50 -3.79
C ASP A 2 4.78 -18.27 -4.66
N ASP A 3 4.04 -18.09 -5.76
CA ASP A 3 4.29 -17.05 -6.77
C ASP A 3 3.85 -15.65 -6.30
N PHE A 4 3.73 -15.48 -4.98
CA PHE A 4 3.33 -14.27 -4.31
C PHE A 4 4.40 -13.79 -3.36
N LEU A 5 4.63 -12.49 -3.38
CA LEU A 5 5.24 -11.79 -2.27
C LEU A 5 4.18 -11.62 -1.17
N ARG A 6 4.46 -12.11 0.04
CA ARG A 6 3.58 -11.94 1.21
C ARG A 6 4.18 -10.93 2.19
N VAL A 7 3.36 -9.98 2.65
CA VAL A 7 3.64 -9.08 3.77
C VAL A 7 2.52 -9.17 4.80
N GLU A 8 2.86 -8.95 6.06
CA GLU A 8 1.92 -9.00 7.18
C GLU A 8 2.25 -7.90 8.17
N ASN A 9 1.26 -7.16 8.64
CA ASN A 9 1.42 -6.17 9.69
C ASN A 9 1.20 -6.85 11.03
N ARG A 10 2.28 -7.09 11.77
CA ARG A 10 2.24 -7.84 13.05
C ARG A 10 1.43 -7.15 14.14
N HIS A 11 1.17 -5.85 13.99
CA HIS A 11 0.46 -5.04 14.98
C HIS A 11 -1.06 -5.09 14.78
N THR A 12 -1.51 -5.31 13.54
CA THR A 12 -2.94 -5.31 13.19
C THR A 12 -3.45 -6.68 12.78
N GLY A 13 -2.59 -7.58 12.30
CA GLY A 13 -2.97 -8.85 11.68
C GLY A 13 -3.36 -8.74 10.20
N GLU A 14 -3.19 -7.56 9.58
CA GLU A 14 -3.41 -7.37 8.14
C GLU A 14 -2.39 -8.19 7.34
N ILE A 15 -2.87 -8.89 6.31
CA ILE A 15 -2.02 -9.67 5.40
C ILE A 15 -2.27 -9.19 3.98
N LEU A 16 -1.20 -9.02 3.21
CA LEU A 16 -1.25 -8.77 1.78
C LEU A 16 -0.33 -9.75 1.05
N ARG A 17 -0.83 -10.33 -0.04
CA ARG A 17 -0.09 -11.11 -1.02
C ARG A 17 -0.14 -10.35 -2.34
N MET A 18 0.99 -10.25 -3.01
CA MET A 18 1.13 -9.46 -4.22
C MET A 18 1.89 -10.23 -5.29
N ARG A 19 1.46 -10.10 -6.54
CA ARG A 19 2.18 -10.59 -7.73
C ARG A 19 1.90 -9.68 -8.91
N ARG A 20 2.85 -9.59 -9.83
CA ARG A 20 2.65 -8.93 -11.12
C ARG A 20 2.34 -9.98 -12.18
N LEU A 21 1.47 -9.65 -13.14
CA LEU A 21 1.17 -10.49 -14.31
C LEU A 21 1.00 -9.64 -15.56
N HIS A 22 0.97 -10.28 -16.73
CA HIS A 22 0.60 -9.63 -17.98
C HIS A 22 -0.90 -9.82 -18.21
N ASP A 23 -1.64 -8.75 -18.49
CA ASP A 23 -3.02 -8.84 -18.94
C ASP A 23 -3.12 -9.31 -20.40
N SER A 24 -4.35 -9.44 -20.91
CA SER A 24 -4.62 -9.84 -22.29
C SER A 24 -4.08 -8.86 -23.34
N GLN A 25 -3.73 -7.64 -22.94
CA GLN A 25 -3.12 -6.61 -23.79
C GLN A 25 -1.59 -6.52 -23.60
N GLY A 26 -1.01 -7.43 -22.80
CA GLY A 26 0.42 -7.47 -22.50
C GLY A 26 0.88 -6.40 -21.49
N ARG A 27 -0.04 -5.67 -20.84
CA ARG A 27 0.30 -4.69 -19.82
C ARG A 27 0.59 -5.39 -18.51
N ILE A 28 1.55 -4.86 -17.75
CA ILE A 28 1.82 -5.33 -16.40
C ILE A 28 0.70 -4.85 -15.48
N VAL A 29 0.08 -5.79 -14.77
CA VAL A 29 -0.95 -5.58 -13.75
C VAL A 29 -0.44 -6.12 -12.42
N LEU A 30 -0.71 -5.39 -11.34
CA LEU A 30 -0.41 -5.84 -9.98
C LEU A 30 -1.70 -6.45 -9.41
N ILE A 31 -1.61 -7.70 -8.97
CA ILE A 31 -2.68 -8.38 -8.24
C ILE A 31 -2.36 -8.33 -6.76
N LEU A 32 -3.35 -7.97 -5.97
CA LEU A 32 -3.33 -7.99 -4.51
C LEU A 32 -4.35 -9.01 -4.02
N GLU A 33 -4.00 -9.79 -3.02
CA GLU A 33 -4.94 -10.62 -2.25
C GLU A 33 -4.68 -10.32 -0.79
N GLY A 34 -5.71 -10.04 -0.01
CA GLY A 34 -5.50 -9.59 1.34
C GLY A 34 -6.59 -9.97 2.31
N THR A 35 -6.21 -9.92 3.59
CA THR A 35 -7.12 -10.04 4.70
C THR A 35 -6.94 -8.90 5.68
N LEU A 36 -8.05 -8.41 6.23
CA LEU A 36 -8.06 -7.32 7.18
C LEU A 36 -8.97 -7.66 8.37
N PRO A 37 -8.45 -7.68 9.61
CA PRO A 37 -9.25 -8.03 10.79
C PRO A 37 -10.46 -7.12 11.03
N PRO A 38 -11.48 -7.59 11.79
CA PRO A 38 -12.69 -6.82 12.08
C PRO A 38 -12.40 -5.43 12.62
N GLY A 39 -13.09 -4.42 12.10
CA GLY A 39 -12.94 -3.01 12.50
C GLY A 39 -11.56 -2.38 12.22
N ALA A 40 -10.60 -3.12 11.65
CA ALA A 40 -9.28 -2.59 11.35
C ALA A 40 -9.35 -1.59 10.18
N ASN A 41 -8.51 -0.56 10.26
CA ASN A 41 -8.31 0.35 9.13
C ASN A 41 -7.33 -0.29 8.16
N GLY A 42 -7.62 -0.18 6.85
CA GLY A 42 -6.64 -0.43 5.81
C GLY A 42 -5.74 0.81 5.66
N PRO A 43 -5.59 1.37 4.46
CA PRO A 43 -4.78 2.56 4.27
C PRO A 43 -5.49 3.82 4.83
N PRO A 44 -4.72 4.77 5.39
CA PRO A 44 -5.24 6.09 5.78
C PRO A 44 -5.71 6.87 4.55
N LEU A 45 -6.29 8.06 4.74
CA LEU A 45 -6.72 8.90 3.63
C LEU A 45 -5.53 9.28 2.71
N HIS A 46 -5.58 8.84 1.46
CA HIS A 46 -4.49 8.97 0.49
C HIS A 46 -5.03 9.11 -0.93
N VAL A 47 -4.14 9.29 -1.90
CA VAL A 47 -4.46 9.34 -3.32
C VAL A 47 -3.37 8.64 -4.12
N HIS A 48 -3.77 7.78 -5.06
CA HIS A 48 -2.88 7.28 -6.09
C HIS A 48 -2.72 8.35 -7.17
N THR A 49 -1.49 8.62 -7.59
CA THR A 49 -1.20 9.67 -8.59
C THR A 49 -1.52 9.22 -10.02
N GLN A 50 -1.26 7.96 -10.33
CA GLN A 50 -1.33 7.40 -11.68
C GLN A 50 -2.05 6.04 -11.73
N GLU A 51 -2.12 5.36 -10.60
CA GLU A 51 -2.61 3.98 -10.51
C GLU A 51 -4.12 3.99 -10.23
N ASN A 52 -4.89 3.20 -10.97
CA ASN A 52 -6.27 2.88 -10.61
C ASN A 52 -6.27 1.53 -9.90
N GLU A 53 -6.97 1.46 -8.78
CA GLU A 53 -7.17 0.22 -8.04
C GLU A 53 -8.64 -0.21 -8.11
N GLU A 54 -8.87 -1.49 -8.36
CA GLU A 54 -10.19 -2.12 -8.26
C GLU A 54 -10.12 -3.28 -7.29
N GLY A 55 -11.06 -3.34 -6.35
CA GLY A 55 -11.14 -4.38 -5.33
C GLY A 55 -12.44 -5.17 -5.41
N ILE A 56 -12.37 -6.48 -5.22
CA ILE A 56 -13.52 -7.38 -5.09
C ILE A 56 -13.52 -7.96 -3.68
N VAL A 57 -14.62 -7.79 -2.96
CA VAL A 57 -14.80 -8.36 -1.62
C VAL A 57 -15.11 -9.85 -1.76
N LYS A 58 -14.24 -10.70 -1.23
CA LYS A 58 -14.41 -12.16 -1.22
C LYS A 58 -15.24 -12.61 -0.03
N ALA A 59 -14.96 -12.07 1.15
CA ALA A 59 -15.70 -12.32 2.38
C ALA A 59 -15.69 -11.06 3.27
N GLY A 60 -16.64 -10.95 4.20
CA GLY A 60 -16.78 -9.78 5.08
C GLY A 60 -17.39 -8.56 4.39
N ILE A 61 -17.12 -7.37 4.96
CA ILE A 61 -17.70 -6.09 4.51
C ILE A 61 -16.60 -5.04 4.44
N LEU A 62 -16.39 -4.46 3.26
CA LEU A 62 -15.47 -3.34 3.05
C LEU A 62 -16.23 -2.01 3.17
N GLY A 63 -15.77 -1.12 4.03
CA GLY A 63 -16.19 0.28 4.04
C GLY A 63 -15.16 1.14 3.34
N ALA A 64 -15.61 2.11 2.54
CA ALA A 64 -14.71 3.06 1.90
C ALA A 64 -15.28 4.47 1.88
N VAL A 65 -14.37 5.44 1.79
CA VAL A 65 -14.66 6.80 1.33
C VAL A 65 -13.88 7.01 0.05
N VAL A 66 -14.57 7.40 -1.04
CA VAL A 66 -13.97 7.68 -2.35
C VAL A 66 -14.43 9.06 -2.80
N GLY A 67 -13.51 10.02 -2.82
CA GLY A 67 -13.83 11.43 -2.98
C GLY A 67 -14.74 11.92 -1.84
N THR A 68 -16.00 12.17 -2.17
CA THR A 68 -17.02 12.61 -1.20
C THR A 68 -18.02 11.52 -0.82
N GLU A 69 -17.97 10.37 -1.50
CA GLU A 69 -18.91 9.29 -1.31
C GLU A 69 -18.43 8.33 -0.24
N ARG A 70 -19.33 7.93 0.65
CA ARG A 70 -19.10 6.86 1.62
C ARG A 70 -19.89 5.63 1.18
N ILE A 71 -19.19 4.53 0.98
CA ILE A 71 -19.77 3.29 0.45
C ILE A 71 -19.48 2.11 1.40
N THR A 72 -20.34 1.10 1.31
CA THR A 72 -20.20 -0.18 2.00
C THR A 72 -20.39 -1.27 0.96
N VAL A 73 -19.43 -2.18 0.87
CA VAL A 73 -19.34 -3.19 -0.17
C VAL A 73 -19.35 -4.57 0.51
N PRO A 74 -20.46 -5.33 0.42
CA PRO A 74 -20.53 -6.67 0.97
C PRO A 74 -19.78 -7.67 0.08
N SER A 75 -19.63 -8.91 0.57
CA SER A 75 -19.10 -10.04 -0.21
C SER A 75 -19.76 -10.17 -1.58
N GLY A 76 -18.94 -10.39 -2.61
CA GLY A 76 -19.31 -10.41 -4.02
C GLY A 76 -19.34 -9.03 -4.69
N GLY A 77 -19.30 -7.94 -3.92
CA GLY A 77 -19.27 -6.58 -4.44
C GLY A 77 -17.88 -6.12 -4.90
N THR A 78 -17.87 -5.05 -5.70
CA THR A 78 -16.67 -4.42 -6.24
C THR A 78 -16.57 -2.97 -5.78
N VAL A 79 -15.35 -2.49 -5.54
CA VAL A 79 -15.00 -1.08 -5.29
C VAL A 79 -13.98 -0.62 -6.33
N THR A 80 -14.13 0.60 -6.82
CA THR A 80 -13.14 1.25 -7.68
C THR A 80 -12.54 2.44 -6.93
N LEU A 81 -11.22 2.54 -6.94
CA LEU A 81 -10.41 3.59 -6.33
C LEU A 81 -9.60 4.27 -7.45
N PRO A 82 -10.18 5.29 -8.12
CA PRO A 82 -9.56 5.88 -9.30
C PRO A 82 -8.31 6.70 -8.96
N ALA A 83 -7.37 6.76 -9.90
CA ALA A 83 -6.23 7.66 -9.83
C ALA A 83 -6.69 9.12 -9.67
N GLY A 84 -5.99 9.89 -8.84
CA GLY A 84 -6.28 11.30 -8.57
C GLY A 84 -7.45 11.54 -7.60
N ILE A 85 -8.20 10.51 -7.23
CA ILE A 85 -9.31 10.62 -6.28
C ILE A 85 -8.84 10.24 -4.88
N VAL A 86 -9.06 11.12 -3.91
CA VAL A 86 -8.71 10.86 -2.51
C VAL A 86 -9.62 9.78 -1.94
N HIS A 87 -9.04 8.77 -1.28
CA HIS A 87 -9.82 7.68 -0.68
C HIS A 87 -9.14 7.04 0.53
N ARG A 88 -9.94 6.26 1.26
CA ARG A 88 -9.52 5.33 2.33
C ARG A 88 -10.53 4.19 2.41
N TRP A 89 -10.10 3.07 2.98
CA TRP A 89 -11.00 1.94 3.24
C TRP A 89 -10.64 1.22 4.54
N TRP A 90 -11.57 0.43 5.05
CA TRP A 90 -11.46 -0.30 6.31
C TRP A 90 -12.37 -1.54 6.27
N ASN A 91 -12.14 -2.48 7.18
CA ASN A 91 -13.10 -3.55 7.43
C ASN A 91 -14.26 -2.98 8.26
N ALA A 92 -15.45 -2.90 7.66
CA ALA A 92 -16.63 -2.32 8.27
C ALA A 92 -17.52 -3.34 9.00
N GLY A 93 -17.15 -4.62 8.97
CA GLY A 93 -17.89 -5.70 9.60
C GLY A 93 -17.20 -6.24 10.85
N ASP A 94 -17.87 -7.23 11.46
CA ASP A 94 -17.41 -7.97 12.64
C ASP A 94 -16.64 -9.25 12.29
N ASP A 95 -16.62 -9.62 11.01
CA ASP A 95 -15.90 -10.78 10.46
C ASP A 95 -14.61 -10.36 9.73
N LEU A 96 -13.73 -11.34 9.46
CA LEU A 96 -12.54 -11.11 8.64
C LEU A 96 -12.96 -10.64 7.23
N LEU A 97 -12.41 -9.51 6.79
CA LEU A 97 -12.53 -9.06 5.42
C LEU A 97 -11.47 -9.78 4.58
N GLU A 98 -11.91 -10.41 3.49
CA GLU A 98 -11.04 -10.98 2.46
C GLU A 98 -11.30 -10.26 1.14
N PHE A 99 -10.26 -9.91 0.40
CA PHE A 99 -10.40 -9.18 -0.86
C PHE A 99 -9.33 -9.56 -1.89
N ASN A 100 -9.69 -9.37 -3.16
CA ASN A 100 -8.75 -9.37 -4.28
C ASN A 100 -8.73 -7.97 -4.89
N GLY A 101 -7.54 -7.42 -5.12
CA GLY A 101 -7.31 -6.15 -5.78
C GLY A 101 -6.58 -6.32 -7.10
N GLN A 102 -6.82 -5.41 -8.03
CA GLN A 102 -5.99 -5.22 -9.23
C GLN A 102 -5.62 -3.76 -9.39
N VAL A 103 -4.39 -3.50 -9.82
CA VAL A 103 -3.88 -2.14 -10.00
C VAL A 103 -3.28 -1.97 -11.40
N VAL A 104 -3.81 -0.98 -12.14
CA VAL A 104 -3.44 -0.68 -13.53
C VAL A 104 -3.42 0.83 -13.79
N PRO A 105 -2.36 1.38 -14.42
CA PRO A 105 -1.05 0.75 -14.64
C PRO A 105 -0.33 0.50 -13.30
N VAL A 106 0.70 -0.34 -13.30
CA VAL A 106 1.58 -0.51 -12.13
C VAL A 106 2.73 0.48 -12.21
N VAL A 107 2.84 1.37 -11.22
CA VAL A 107 4.04 2.19 -11.00
C VAL A 107 4.98 1.42 -10.10
N ASP A 108 4.75 1.45 -8.77
CA ASP A 108 5.51 0.66 -7.81
C ASP A 108 4.80 0.40 -6.47
N LEU A 109 3.46 0.34 -6.47
CA LEU A 109 2.65 0.12 -5.25
C LEU A 109 3.12 -1.07 -4.41
N ASP A 110 3.50 -2.17 -5.06
CA ASP A 110 4.06 -3.35 -4.40
C ASP A 110 5.34 -3.08 -3.61
N ARG A 111 6.22 -2.22 -4.13
CA ARG A 111 7.44 -1.78 -3.45
C ARG A 111 7.11 -0.80 -2.32
N TYR A 112 6.13 0.07 -2.53
CA TYR A 112 5.64 0.99 -1.50
C TYR A 112 5.05 0.23 -0.31
N LEU A 113 4.12 -0.69 -0.55
CA LEU A 113 3.45 -1.49 0.48
C LEU A 113 4.45 -2.34 1.27
N GLN A 114 5.41 -2.98 0.61
CA GLN A 114 6.53 -3.65 1.28
C GLN A 114 7.27 -2.74 2.25
N ALA A 115 7.60 -1.52 1.79
CA ALA A 115 8.36 -0.59 2.59
C ALA A 115 7.55 -0.04 3.77
N VAL A 116 6.26 0.25 3.56
CA VAL A 116 5.33 0.65 4.63
C VAL A 116 5.26 -0.44 5.71
N PHE A 117 5.00 -1.69 5.32
CA PHE A 117 4.89 -2.80 6.26
C PHE A 117 6.22 -3.04 6.99
N ALA A 118 7.36 -2.99 6.29
CA ALA A 118 8.67 -3.12 6.93
C ALA A 118 8.93 -2.03 7.97
N VAL A 119 8.57 -0.78 7.69
CA VAL A 119 8.73 0.34 8.63
C VAL A 119 7.79 0.22 9.83
N LEU A 120 6.52 -0.16 9.62
CA LEU A 120 5.56 -0.39 10.71
C LEU A 120 6.01 -1.53 11.62
N ASN A 121 6.44 -2.64 11.03
CA ASN A 121 6.91 -3.81 11.76
C ASN A 121 8.28 -3.60 12.42
N ALA A 122 9.09 -2.62 12.00
CA ALA A 122 10.30 -2.29 12.74
C ALA A 122 10.01 -1.56 14.06
N SER A 123 8.82 -0.97 14.19
CA SER A 123 8.37 -0.30 15.41
C SER A 123 7.88 -1.30 16.46
N SER A 124 8.13 -1.01 17.73
CA SER A 124 7.61 -1.80 18.86
C SER A 124 6.12 -1.58 19.11
N ASN A 125 5.57 -0.45 18.69
CA ASN A 125 4.18 -0.04 18.98
C ASN A 125 3.36 0.31 17.73
N GLY A 126 3.84 -0.10 16.55
CA GLY A 126 3.20 0.18 15.26
C GLY A 126 3.35 1.61 14.75
N ARG A 127 3.96 2.53 15.52
CA ARG A 127 4.20 3.90 15.04
C ARG A 127 5.46 3.95 14.18
N PRO A 128 5.38 4.38 12.91
CA PRO A 128 6.52 4.33 12.01
C PRO A 128 7.60 5.36 12.39
N SER A 129 8.87 4.98 12.19
CA SER A 129 10.00 5.90 12.28
C SER A 129 9.82 7.07 11.32
N ILE A 130 9.85 8.31 11.80
CA ILE A 130 9.66 9.50 10.95
C ILE A 130 10.66 9.54 9.79
N PHE A 131 11.91 9.14 10.03
CA PHE A 131 12.96 9.18 9.01
C PHE A 131 12.76 8.11 7.93
N HIS A 132 12.43 6.88 8.33
CA HIS A 132 12.22 5.78 7.37
C HIS A 132 10.91 5.96 6.63
N PHE A 133 9.86 6.40 7.31
CA PHE A 133 8.58 6.69 6.67
C PHE A 133 8.66 7.88 5.70
N ALA A 134 9.36 8.96 6.06
CA ALA A 134 9.62 10.06 5.14
C ALA A 134 10.38 9.60 3.89
N HIS A 135 11.31 8.65 4.03
CA HIS A 135 12.01 8.04 2.90
C HIS A 135 11.06 7.26 2.01
N VAL A 136 10.16 6.45 2.58
CA VAL A 136 9.12 5.73 1.82
C VAL A 136 8.24 6.71 1.06
N LEU A 137 7.66 7.70 1.74
CA LEU A 137 6.78 8.70 1.13
C LEU A 137 7.48 9.47 -0.01
N TRP A 138 8.73 9.87 0.20
CA TRP A 138 9.47 10.59 -0.83
C TRP A 138 9.82 9.73 -2.04
N ARG A 139 10.25 8.48 -1.80
CA ARG A 139 10.64 7.55 -2.87
C ARG A 139 9.45 7.19 -3.76
N HIS A 140 8.28 7.01 -3.17
CA HIS A 140 7.06 6.54 -3.82
C HIS A 140 6.03 7.66 -4.08
N ARG A 141 6.47 8.92 -4.10
CA ARG A 141 5.61 10.09 -4.29
C ARG A 141 4.86 10.13 -5.63
N ASP A 142 5.36 9.39 -6.63
CA ASP A 142 4.76 9.27 -7.96
C ASP A 142 3.80 8.07 -8.05
N THR A 143 3.58 7.36 -6.93
CA THR A 143 2.69 6.21 -6.76
C THR A 143 1.54 6.58 -5.82
N GLN A 144 1.87 7.04 -4.61
CA GLN A 144 0.88 7.37 -3.58
C GLN A 144 1.30 8.62 -2.80
N LEU A 145 0.34 9.50 -2.56
CA LEU A 145 0.47 10.67 -1.70
C LEU A 145 -0.51 10.58 -0.54
N MET A 146 -0.08 11.06 0.63
CA MET A 146 -0.99 11.24 1.77
C MET A 146 -1.94 12.41 1.48
N ALA A 147 -3.21 12.30 1.88
CA ALA A 147 -4.15 13.42 1.74
C ALA A 147 -3.81 14.57 2.72
N VAL A 148 -3.24 14.22 3.88
CA VAL A 148 -2.83 15.18 4.91
C VAL A 148 -1.39 14.85 5.36
N PRO A 149 -0.47 15.85 5.39
CA PRO A 149 -0.66 17.26 5.02
C PRO A 149 -0.73 17.46 3.49
N ALA A 150 -1.10 18.67 3.05
CA ALA A 150 -1.23 18.98 1.61
C ALA A 150 0.06 18.66 0.81
N PRO A 151 -0.02 18.25 -0.47
CA PRO A 151 1.15 17.84 -1.26
C PRO A 151 2.28 18.88 -1.32
N ALA A 152 1.95 20.17 -1.37
CA ALA A 152 2.95 21.25 -1.34
C ALA A 152 3.77 21.24 -0.02
N ILE A 153 3.12 20.99 1.11
CA ILE A 153 3.78 20.88 2.42
C ILE A 153 4.66 19.63 2.44
N GLN A 154 4.18 18.49 1.95
CA GLN A 154 4.98 17.26 1.85
C GLN A 154 6.27 17.49 1.04
N ARG A 155 6.17 18.20 -0.10
CA ARG A 155 7.31 18.52 -0.97
C ARG A 155 8.37 19.41 -0.30
N MET A 156 7.98 20.24 0.67
CA MET A 156 8.92 21.06 1.42
C MET A 156 9.52 20.33 2.63
N VAL A 157 8.67 19.62 3.39
CA VAL A 157 9.07 19.02 4.68
C VAL A 157 9.86 17.73 4.48
N LEU A 158 9.45 16.86 3.55
CA LEU A 158 10.10 15.55 3.38
C LEU A 158 11.60 15.68 3.05
N PRO A 159 12.06 16.51 2.10
CA PRO A 159 13.49 16.67 1.83
C PRO A 159 14.30 17.12 3.05
N VAL A 160 13.75 17.98 3.90
CA VAL A 160 14.41 18.43 5.14
C VAL A 160 14.60 17.26 6.10
N VAL A 161 13.55 16.46 6.31
CA VAL A 161 13.62 15.26 7.16
C VAL A 161 14.63 14.25 6.61
N LEU A 162 14.68 14.04 5.29
CA LEU A 162 15.65 13.16 4.65
C LEU A 162 17.08 13.66 4.81
N PHE A 163 17.30 14.96 4.66
CA PHE A 163 18.62 15.56 4.85
C PHE A 163 19.13 15.33 6.28
N ILE A 164 18.29 15.60 7.28
CA ILE A 164 18.62 15.34 8.70
C ILE A 164 18.85 13.84 8.92
N GLY A 165 17.99 12.97 8.39
CA GLY A 165 18.13 11.52 8.49
C GLY A 165 19.45 11.01 7.90
N ARG A 166 19.92 11.62 6.80
CA ARG A 166 21.22 11.30 6.18
C ARG A 166 22.38 11.69 7.08
N ILE A 167 22.36 12.89 7.69
CA ILE A 167 23.38 13.33 8.65
C ILE A 167 23.44 12.38 9.84
N LEU A 168 22.27 11.99 10.38
CA LEU A 168 22.14 11.05 11.49
C LEU A 168 22.42 9.59 11.11
N GLY A 169 22.79 9.31 9.86
CA GLY A 169 23.14 7.97 9.38
C GLY A 169 21.98 6.98 9.28
N LYS A 170 20.72 7.46 9.29
CA LYS A 170 19.51 6.61 9.27
C LYS A 170 19.37 5.75 8.02
N TYR A 171 20.06 6.11 6.94
CA TYR A 171 20.01 5.46 5.63
C TYR A 171 21.34 4.81 5.22
N ARG A 172 22.25 4.54 6.17
CA ARG A 172 23.54 3.90 5.87
C ARG A 172 23.35 2.40 5.63
N GLY A 173 23.94 1.89 4.55
CA GLY A 173 23.82 0.49 4.14
C GLY A 173 22.44 0.14 3.56
N SER A 174 22.18 -1.16 3.43
CA SER A 174 20.97 -1.73 2.80
C SER A 174 19.97 -2.32 3.80
N ASN A 175 20.31 -2.43 5.08
CA ASN A 175 19.58 -3.29 6.03
C ASN A 175 18.63 -2.51 6.95
N TRP A 176 18.33 -1.25 6.65
CA TRP A 176 17.37 -0.46 7.42
C TRP A 176 15.93 -0.69 6.92
N PRO A 177 14.90 -0.52 7.77
CA PRO A 177 13.51 -0.86 7.42
C PRO A 177 12.97 -0.05 6.24
N GLY A 178 12.45 -0.74 5.21
CA GLY A 178 11.92 -0.10 4.01
C GLY A 178 12.98 0.41 3.04
N SER A 179 14.21 -0.10 3.14
CA SER A 179 15.27 0.24 2.18
C SER A 179 14.91 -0.26 0.77
N PRO A 180 15.38 0.42 -0.29
CA PRO A 180 15.15 -0.04 -1.67
C PRO A 180 15.62 -1.48 -1.91
N ALA A 181 16.73 -1.88 -1.28
CA ALA A 181 17.28 -3.23 -1.39
C ALA A 181 16.38 -4.29 -0.70
N SER A 182 15.70 -3.92 0.39
CA SER A 182 14.77 -4.80 1.11
C SER A 182 13.37 -4.88 0.49
N CYS A 183 13.08 -4.06 -0.53
CA CYS A 183 11.75 -3.96 -1.15
C CYS A 183 11.85 -4.16 -2.68
N PRO A 184 12.17 -5.39 -3.13
CA PRO A 184 12.40 -5.70 -4.55
C PRO A 184 11.15 -5.62 -5.43
N GLY A 185 9.96 -5.52 -4.85
CA GLY A 185 8.69 -5.60 -5.60
C GLY A 185 8.12 -7.01 -5.61
N ALA A 186 6.89 -7.14 -6.04
CA ALA A 186 6.22 -8.41 -6.24
C ALA A 186 6.80 -9.12 -7.48
N PRO A 187 6.91 -10.46 -7.47
CA PRO A 187 7.43 -11.21 -8.61
C PRO A 187 6.53 -11.04 -9.83
N LEU A 188 7.13 -11.00 -11.02
CA LEU A 188 6.39 -11.09 -12.29
C LEU A 188 6.19 -12.55 -12.64
N VAL A 189 4.93 -12.98 -12.71
CA VAL A 189 4.53 -14.35 -13.00
C VAL A 189 3.99 -14.38 -14.42
N ASN A 190 4.53 -15.26 -15.25
CA ASN A 190 3.97 -15.49 -16.58
C ASN A 190 2.62 -16.21 -16.39
N ALA A 191 1.56 -15.71 -17.03
CA ALA A 191 0.23 -16.31 -16.97
C ALA A 191 0.13 -17.71 -17.64
N ASN A 192 1.25 -18.36 -17.95
CA ASN A 192 1.34 -19.69 -18.54
C ASN A 192 2.51 -20.48 -17.91
N ALA A 193 2.18 -21.30 -16.91
CA ALA A 193 2.80 -22.59 -16.64
C ALA A 193 1.66 -23.58 -16.38
#